data_AF-D2V884-F1
#
_entry.id   AF-D2V884-F1
#
_cell.length_a   1.000
_cell.length_b   1.000
_cell.length_c   1.000
_cell.angle_alpha   90.00
_cell.angle_beta   90.00
_cell.angle_gamma   90.00
#
_symmetry.space_group_name_H-M   'P 1'
#
loop_
_entity.id
_entity.type
_entity.pdbx_description
1 polymer ?
#
loop_
_entity_poly.entity_id
_entity_poly.type
_entity_poly.pdbx_seq_one_letter_code
_entity_poly.pdbx_strand_id
1 'polypeptide(L)'
;MKHIPHLKPGQCHENDKAEVVLLHEPGLEALLGSLHASGSLFEKPVNLQLARKNHQGFKEALRRHGVKVMDVRDILAMNCEHSLKCRVELEELALKCMKYVCDDGDDEATTDFNDLTSIQKYLLTDDYKRECLSTMGVNDLIDIILLGPTVRLVPSSTNTPMRLERLGMRPLLNLTFTRDQQIVTNRGLVICRMGSLQRHQETKILKFCFEKLGYEILGEIKEPGIIEGGDFLVGGADICYIGEGLRTNPDAIRQMLDNDWFGTRRVAVVHDYFDCDQQRMHLDTFFNICSHNCCVMLETVMGENSPLRRLVTEYTKNEQGKYEVTRFNVEFSKYIKEEGYHIISVTEKQQEMYGINFLNIGGGINITMDESTSRKMLQDPNFDGEIDRIDYSGMTTMYGSLHCSSQVLQRKKIEVNEFRNVPTTVAEQPYMHPCKEFDSQSSKNVLLVVPSYHTVHATNSKSLSAAKHEAISNTDISRIKEQHRHILSEIHKELTQHDVNCVIFTQRPDIPGDSTAHFPTHNISSHANNIILYYKESERSDRMDKLAKTLNMFYKEKATIQKNVEDQTTLDFIQGSTISCFSEEPCMNVVSLLLIATF
;
A
#
# COMPACT_ATOMS: atom_id res chain seq x y z
N MET A 1 1.57 -31.42 13.71
CA MET A 1 0.18 -31.32 13.20
C MET A 1 0.07 -32.25 12.00
N LYS A 2 -0.96 -33.11 11.92
CA LYS A 2 -1.21 -33.92 10.71
C LYS A 2 -1.58 -33.00 9.54
N HIS A 3 -1.09 -33.33 8.35
CA HIS A 3 -1.43 -32.71 7.06
C HIS A 3 -2.94 -32.44 7.01
N ILE A 4 -3.36 -31.18 6.86
CA ILE A 4 -4.78 -30.83 6.73
C ILE A 4 -5.12 -31.01 5.24
N PRO A 5 -5.92 -32.02 4.85
CA PRO A 5 -6.21 -32.25 3.44
C PRO A 5 -7.08 -31.11 2.90
N HIS A 6 -6.74 -30.57 1.73
CA HIS A 6 -7.52 -29.60 0.94
C HIS A 6 -7.74 -28.21 1.56
N LEU A 7 -6.70 -27.59 2.12
CA LEU A 7 -6.73 -26.16 2.40
C LEU A 7 -6.68 -25.35 1.09
N LYS A 8 -7.83 -24.96 0.53
CA LYS A 8 -7.87 -23.90 -0.47
C LYS A 8 -7.88 -22.55 0.25
N PRO A 9 -6.89 -21.67 0.02
CA PRO A 9 -6.96 -20.32 0.55
C PRO A 9 -8.07 -19.59 -0.22
N GLY A 10 -8.93 -18.88 0.50
CA GLY A 10 -10.09 -18.26 -0.13
C GLY A 10 -10.87 -17.39 0.84
N GLN A 11 -11.13 -16.16 0.43
CA GLN A 11 -12.04 -15.25 1.11
C GLN A 11 -13.09 -14.76 0.13
N CYS A 12 -14.36 -15.06 0.40
CA CYS A 12 -15.48 -14.57 -0.39
C CYS A 12 -16.06 -13.27 0.18
N HIS A 13 -16.00 -13.02 1.49
CA HIS A 13 -16.53 -11.82 2.13
C HIS A 13 -15.86 -11.61 3.50
N GLU A 14 -15.57 -10.38 3.91
CA GLU A 14 -14.96 -10.08 5.24
C GLU A 14 -15.84 -10.53 6.43
N ASN A 15 -17.16 -10.54 6.25
CA ASN A 15 -18.14 -11.06 7.20
C ASN A 15 -18.41 -12.59 7.11
N ASP A 16 -17.69 -13.34 6.26
CA ASP A 16 -17.77 -14.81 6.30
C ASP A 16 -17.02 -15.36 7.52
N LYS A 17 -17.47 -16.51 8.03
CA LYS A 17 -16.94 -17.10 9.26
C LYS A 17 -15.47 -17.46 9.10
N ALA A 18 -14.58 -16.81 9.85
CA ALA A 18 -13.17 -17.15 9.87
C ALA A 18 -12.98 -18.56 10.46
N GLU A 19 -12.23 -19.41 9.75
CA GLU A 19 -11.88 -20.77 10.22
C GLU A 19 -10.41 -20.87 10.60
N VAL A 20 -9.53 -20.21 9.84
CA VAL A 20 -8.08 -20.25 10.05
C VAL A 20 -7.51 -18.84 9.97
N VAL A 21 -6.80 -18.42 11.01
CA VAL A 21 -6.13 -17.11 11.09
C VAL A 21 -4.64 -17.31 11.37
N LEU A 22 -3.80 -16.71 10.55
CA LEU A 22 -2.37 -16.59 10.74
C LEU A 22 -2.07 -15.37 11.61
N LEU A 23 -1.19 -15.56 12.60
CA LEU A 23 -0.64 -14.52 13.46
C LEU A 23 0.87 -14.69 13.60
N HIS A 24 1.56 -13.67 14.09
CA HIS A 24 2.96 -13.76 14.53
C HIS A 24 3.13 -13.05 15.86
N GLU A 25 3.50 -13.79 16.89
CA GLU A 25 3.75 -13.21 18.19
C GLU A 25 5.04 -12.38 18.22
N PRO A 26 5.02 -11.14 18.74
CA PRO A 26 6.21 -10.30 18.76
C PRO A 26 7.33 -10.95 19.58
N GLY A 27 8.47 -11.13 18.91
CA GLY A 27 9.69 -11.75 19.43
C GLY A 27 10.80 -10.75 19.75
N LEU A 28 12.04 -11.24 19.70
CA LEU A 28 13.24 -10.42 19.88
C LEU A 28 13.37 -9.39 18.76
N GLU A 29 12.92 -9.72 17.55
CA GLU A 29 12.88 -8.81 16.40
C GLU A 29 12.08 -7.54 16.70
N ALA A 30 10.93 -7.63 17.38
CA ALA A 30 10.15 -6.47 17.78
C ALA A 30 10.87 -5.62 18.84
N LEU A 31 11.59 -6.26 19.78
CA LEU A 31 12.41 -5.52 20.75
C LEU A 31 13.55 -4.76 20.07
N LEU A 32 14.23 -5.37 19.10
CA LEU A 32 15.30 -4.71 18.36
C LEU A 32 14.80 -3.50 17.58
N GLY A 33 13.58 -3.58 17.02
CA GLY A 33 12.94 -2.42 16.37
C GLY A 33 12.63 -1.28 17.35
N SER A 34 12.28 -1.62 18.59
CA SER A 34 12.02 -0.65 19.66
C SER A 34 13.23 0.20 20.02
N LEU A 35 14.46 -0.28 19.77
CA LEU A 35 15.70 0.48 20.02
C LEU A 35 15.78 1.76 19.18
N HIS A 36 15.12 1.79 18.03
CA HIS A 36 14.93 2.98 17.22
C HIS A 36 13.58 2.92 16.48
N ALA A 37 12.50 3.21 17.22
CA ALA A 37 11.12 3.03 16.78
C ALA A 37 10.81 3.64 15.39
N SER A 38 11.09 4.94 15.20
CA SER A 38 10.79 5.63 13.94
C SER A 38 11.50 5.01 12.73
N GLY A 39 12.76 4.62 12.89
CA GLY A 39 13.55 3.95 11.85
C GLY A 39 13.09 2.51 11.57
N SER A 40 12.28 1.95 12.47
CA SER A 40 11.75 0.58 12.41
C SER A 40 10.28 0.52 11.98
N LEU A 41 9.72 1.65 11.51
CA LEU A 41 8.30 1.82 11.22
C LEU A 41 7.40 1.54 12.43
N PHE A 42 7.86 1.90 13.62
CA PHE A 42 7.04 1.91 14.83
C PHE A 42 6.73 3.35 15.22
N GLU A 43 5.53 3.57 15.76
CA GLU A 43 5.11 4.89 16.24
C GLU A 43 5.86 5.25 17.53
N LYS A 44 6.01 4.26 18.41
CA LYS A 44 6.58 4.41 19.76
C LYS A 44 7.42 3.18 20.14
N PRO A 45 8.31 3.30 21.14
CA PRO A 45 8.98 2.15 21.72
C PRO A 45 7.97 1.12 22.26
N VAL A 46 8.26 -0.15 22.02
CA VAL A 46 7.41 -1.30 22.35
C VAL A 46 7.77 -1.85 23.74
N ASN A 47 6.77 -2.02 24.60
CA ASN A 47 6.87 -2.88 25.78
C ASN A 47 6.58 -4.33 25.37
N LEU A 48 7.63 -5.12 25.13
CA LEU A 48 7.49 -6.48 24.61
C LEU A 48 6.66 -7.40 25.52
N GLN A 49 6.74 -7.24 26.85
CA GLN A 49 5.97 -8.07 27.78
C GLN A 49 4.47 -7.80 27.65
N LEU A 50 4.09 -6.52 27.58
CA LEU A 50 2.71 -6.12 27.36
C LEU A 50 2.21 -6.56 25.97
N ALA A 51 3.02 -6.33 24.93
CA ALA A 51 2.70 -6.73 23.56
C ALA A 51 2.41 -8.24 23.45
N ARG A 52 3.26 -9.10 24.05
CA ARG A 52 3.04 -10.55 24.10
C ARG A 52 1.77 -10.91 24.87
N LYS A 53 1.52 -10.28 26.02
CA LYS A 53 0.31 -10.51 26.81
C LYS A 53 -0.95 -10.17 26.00
N ASN A 54 -0.98 -9.01 25.34
CA ASN A 54 -2.09 -8.60 24.49
C ASN A 54 -2.26 -9.54 23.28
N HIS A 55 -1.16 -9.94 22.64
CA HIS A 55 -1.19 -10.91 21.53
C HIS A 55 -1.76 -12.27 21.96
N GLN A 56 -1.39 -12.78 23.13
CA GLN A 56 -1.97 -14.01 23.68
C GLN A 56 -3.47 -13.87 23.99
N GLY A 57 -3.90 -12.72 24.54
CA GLY A 57 -5.33 -12.41 24.71
C GLY A 57 -6.09 -12.42 23.39
N PHE A 58 -5.49 -11.94 22.30
CA PHE A 58 -6.08 -12.01 20.96
C PHE A 58 -6.17 -13.46 20.43
N LYS A 59 -5.12 -14.28 20.64
CA LYS A 59 -5.16 -15.71 20.33
C LYS A 59 -6.30 -16.42 21.07
N GLU A 60 -6.50 -16.10 22.34
CA GLU A 60 -7.59 -16.64 23.16
C GLU A 60 -8.96 -16.20 22.65
N ALA A 61 -9.13 -14.90 22.33
CA ALA A 61 -10.37 -14.38 21.74
C ALA A 61 -10.77 -15.14 20.47
N LEU A 62 -9.84 -15.30 19.53
CA LEU A 62 -10.05 -16.08 18.30
C LEU A 62 -10.47 -17.54 18.60
N ARG A 63 -9.77 -18.20 19.52
CA ARG A 63 -10.08 -19.60 19.89
C ARG A 63 -11.44 -19.75 20.57
N ARG A 64 -11.88 -18.78 21.39
CA ARG A 64 -13.23 -18.78 22.00
C ARG A 64 -14.33 -18.76 20.95
N HIS A 65 -14.09 -18.14 19.79
CA HIS A 65 -14.99 -18.14 18.65
C HIS A 65 -14.79 -19.33 17.69
N GLY A 66 -13.99 -20.32 18.08
CA GLY A 66 -13.75 -21.54 17.29
C GLY A 66 -12.81 -21.35 16.11
N VAL A 67 -12.10 -20.23 16.03
CA VAL A 67 -11.10 -19.97 14.98
C VAL A 67 -9.81 -20.72 15.29
N LYS A 68 -9.27 -21.42 14.28
CA LYS A 68 -7.95 -22.04 14.37
C LYS A 68 -6.87 -20.99 14.17
N VAL A 69 -6.07 -20.77 15.21
CA VAL A 69 -4.92 -19.88 15.16
C VAL A 69 -3.68 -20.62 14.71
N MET A 70 -2.95 -20.07 13.74
CA MET A 70 -1.64 -20.55 13.29
C MET A 70 -0.60 -19.46 13.55
N ASP A 71 0.46 -19.79 14.27
CA ASP A 71 1.57 -18.86 14.52
C ASP A 71 2.71 -19.10 13.51
N VAL A 72 3.32 -18.03 12.99
CA VAL A 72 4.45 -18.15 12.05
C VAL A 72 5.58 -19.01 12.62
N ARG A 73 5.92 -18.86 13.92
CA ARG A 73 6.98 -19.67 14.55
C ARG A 73 6.60 -21.14 14.60
N ASP A 74 5.33 -21.45 14.90
CA ASP A 74 4.82 -22.83 14.91
C ASP A 74 4.85 -23.44 13.51
N ILE A 75 4.58 -22.65 12.46
CA ILE A 75 4.65 -23.10 11.07
C ILE A 75 6.09 -23.39 10.67
N LEU A 76 7.04 -22.52 10.99
CA LEU A 76 8.46 -22.74 10.71
C LEU A 76 8.99 -24.02 11.39
N ALA A 77 8.59 -24.24 12.65
CA ALA A 77 8.95 -25.44 13.42
C ALA A 77 8.22 -26.71 12.95
N MET A 78 7.17 -26.58 12.14
CA MET A 78 6.26 -27.68 11.83
C MET A 78 7.00 -28.89 11.25
N ASN A 79 6.88 -30.03 11.95
CA ASN A 79 7.44 -31.33 11.62
C ASN A 79 8.99 -31.40 11.57
N CYS A 80 9.71 -30.35 11.98
CA CYS A 80 11.18 -30.33 11.90
C CYS A 80 11.88 -31.33 12.84
N GLU A 81 11.22 -31.75 13.93
CA GLU A 81 11.76 -32.78 14.86
C GLU A 81 11.54 -34.22 14.38
N HIS A 82 10.70 -34.43 13.35
CA HIS A 82 10.28 -35.76 12.92
C HIS A 82 10.48 -36.02 11.42
N SER A 83 10.71 -34.97 10.64
CA SER A 83 10.95 -35.03 9.19
C SER A 83 12.29 -34.38 8.88
N LEU A 84 13.26 -35.19 8.50
CA LEU A 84 14.58 -34.70 8.08
C LEU A 84 14.47 -33.74 6.89
N LYS A 85 13.50 -33.97 5.99
CA LYS A 85 13.21 -33.03 4.90
C LYS A 85 12.83 -31.64 5.44
N CYS A 86 11.87 -31.57 6.36
CA CYS A 86 11.41 -30.30 6.93
C CYS A 86 12.52 -29.62 7.75
N ARG A 87 13.37 -30.42 8.40
CA ARG A 87 14.56 -29.94 9.11
C ARG A 87 15.56 -29.28 8.17
N VAL A 88 15.95 -29.97 7.10
CA VAL A 88 16.89 -29.44 6.09
C VAL A 88 16.32 -28.20 5.39
N GLU A 89 15.03 -28.17 5.09
CA GLU A 89 14.37 -26.98 4.53
C GLU A 89 14.48 -25.76 5.46
N LEU A 90 14.35 -25.95 6.78
CA LEU A 90 14.53 -24.88 7.77
C LEU A 90 15.99 -24.42 7.87
N GLU A 91 16.94 -25.36 7.87
CA GLU A 91 18.38 -25.06 7.87
C GLU A 91 18.79 -24.25 6.63
N GLU A 92 18.33 -24.64 5.44
CA GLU A 92 18.60 -23.92 4.19
C GLU A 92 17.92 -22.54 4.16
N LEU A 93 16.77 -22.37 4.82
CA LEU A 93 16.16 -21.06 5.01
C LEU A 93 17.01 -20.18 5.95
N ALA A 94 17.46 -20.71 7.08
CA ALA A 94 18.35 -20.02 8.02
C ALA A 94 19.68 -19.62 7.36
N LEU A 95 20.25 -20.52 6.54
CA LEU A 95 21.45 -20.27 5.74
C LEU A 95 21.27 -19.05 4.83
N LYS A 96 20.14 -18.95 4.13
CA LYS A 96 19.82 -17.83 3.23
C LYS A 96 19.60 -16.51 3.97
N CYS A 97 19.13 -16.56 5.21
CA CYS A 97 18.92 -15.38 6.05
C CYS A 97 20.21 -14.88 6.73
N MET A 98 21.19 -15.75 6.95
CA MET A 98 22.47 -15.42 7.58
C MET A 98 23.56 -15.05 6.56
N LYS A 99 24.36 -14.03 6.88
CA LYS A 99 25.48 -13.59 6.02
C LYS A 99 26.80 -13.62 6.77
N TYR A 100 27.85 -14.12 6.12
CA TYR A 100 29.23 -13.92 6.56
C TYR A 100 29.90 -12.89 5.66
N VAL A 101 30.65 -11.97 6.25
CA VAL A 101 31.41 -10.93 5.55
C VAL A 101 32.81 -10.90 6.16
N CYS A 102 33.83 -10.80 5.32
CA CYS A 102 35.20 -10.57 5.74
C CYS A 102 35.59 -9.14 5.37
N ASP A 103 35.83 -8.29 6.38
CA ASP A 103 36.18 -6.87 6.19
C ASP A 103 36.76 -6.32 7.49
N ASP A 104 37.86 -5.57 7.41
CA ASP A 104 38.67 -5.13 8.57
C ASP A 104 38.14 -3.88 9.26
N GLY A 105 37.09 -3.25 8.73
CA GLY A 105 36.34 -2.19 9.43
C GLY A 105 37.09 -0.87 9.55
N ASP A 106 36.70 0.08 8.69
CA ASP A 106 37.17 1.46 8.57
C ASP A 106 38.63 1.64 8.05
N ASP A 107 38.72 2.39 6.93
CA ASP A 107 39.91 2.80 6.14
C ASP A 107 40.52 1.79 5.13
N GLU A 108 40.16 1.99 3.85
CA GLU A 108 40.89 1.75 2.58
C GLU A 108 41.65 0.43 2.30
N ALA A 109 41.72 -0.54 3.21
CA ALA A 109 42.34 -1.83 2.97
C ALA A 109 41.36 -2.97 3.25
N THR A 110 40.54 -3.33 2.24
CA THR A 110 39.85 -4.63 2.26
C THR A 110 40.91 -5.73 2.15
N THR A 111 41.07 -6.58 3.16
CA THR A 111 41.84 -7.83 3.00
C THR A 111 41.34 -8.57 1.76
N ASP A 112 42.21 -8.75 0.76
CA ASP A 112 41.84 -9.52 -0.43
C ASP A 112 41.55 -10.95 0.01
N PHE A 113 40.41 -11.49 -0.42
CA PHE A 113 40.07 -12.89 -0.19
C PHE A 113 41.20 -13.83 -0.63
N ASN A 114 42.00 -13.45 -1.63
CA ASN A 114 43.16 -14.21 -2.08
C ASN A 114 44.24 -14.37 -1.00
N ASP A 115 44.41 -13.39 -0.12
CA ASP A 115 45.44 -13.36 0.92
C ASP A 115 45.09 -14.25 2.13
N LEU A 116 43.85 -14.75 2.18
CA LEU A 116 43.40 -15.67 3.22
C LEU A 116 43.99 -17.08 3.04
N THR A 117 44.35 -17.70 4.16
CA THR A 117 44.72 -19.12 4.22
C THR A 117 43.54 -20.01 3.82
N SER A 118 43.81 -21.27 3.41
CA SER A 118 42.75 -22.22 3.05
C SER A 118 41.72 -22.44 4.17
N ILE A 119 42.16 -22.44 5.43
CA ILE A 119 41.27 -22.59 6.59
C ILE A 119 40.38 -21.36 6.75
N GLN A 120 40.94 -20.16 6.64
CA GLN A 120 40.16 -18.91 6.73
C GLN A 120 39.13 -18.80 5.60
N LYS A 121 39.51 -19.19 4.37
CA LYS A 121 38.58 -19.29 3.24
C LYS A 121 37.43 -20.25 3.53
N TYR A 122 37.72 -21.44 4.06
CA TYR A 122 36.70 -22.42 4.42
C TYR A 122 35.69 -21.88 5.45
N LEU A 123 36.16 -21.19 6.49
CA LEU A 123 35.30 -20.63 7.55
C LEU A 123 34.34 -19.53 7.06
N LEU A 124 34.54 -19.01 5.84
CA LEU A 124 33.65 -18.04 5.19
C LEU A 124 32.64 -18.70 4.22
N THR A 125 32.77 -20.00 3.96
CA THR A 125 31.92 -20.72 3.00
C THR A 125 30.54 -21.04 3.56
N ASP A 126 29.60 -21.30 2.66
CA ASP A 126 28.28 -21.82 3.03
C ASP A 126 28.35 -23.25 3.58
N ASP A 127 29.38 -24.04 3.27
CA ASP A 127 29.54 -25.39 3.81
C ASP A 127 29.85 -25.35 5.31
N TYR A 128 30.76 -24.48 5.74
CA TYR A 128 31.00 -24.28 7.17
C TYR A 128 29.76 -23.71 7.89
N LYS A 129 29.02 -22.79 7.24
CA LYS A 129 27.74 -22.31 7.78
C LYS A 129 26.74 -23.45 7.98
N ARG A 130 26.61 -24.36 7.01
CA ARG A 130 25.73 -25.54 7.12
C ARG A 130 26.16 -26.44 8.27
N GLU A 131 27.46 -26.68 8.45
CA GLU A 131 27.97 -27.44 9.59
C GLU A 131 27.50 -26.82 10.92
N CYS A 132 27.68 -25.51 11.07
CA CYS A 132 27.21 -24.79 12.26
C CYS A 132 25.68 -24.92 12.44
N LEU A 133 24.90 -24.60 11.42
CA LEU A 133 23.43 -24.61 11.48
C LEU A 133 22.87 -26.02 11.77
N SER A 134 23.46 -27.06 11.20
CA SER A 134 22.99 -28.45 11.38
C SER A 134 23.04 -28.93 12.84
N THR A 135 23.90 -28.32 13.67
CA THR A 135 24.02 -28.65 15.10
C THR A 135 23.04 -27.90 16.01
N MET A 136 22.37 -26.87 15.50
CA MET A 136 21.50 -25.99 16.29
C MET A 136 20.11 -26.58 16.53
N GLY A 137 19.39 -26.09 17.54
CA GLY A 137 18.00 -26.45 17.78
C GLY A 137 17.04 -25.79 16.78
N VAL A 138 15.82 -26.33 16.64
CA VAL A 138 14.79 -25.76 15.74
C VAL A 138 14.47 -24.30 16.08
N ASN A 139 14.37 -23.96 17.37
CA ASN A 139 14.09 -22.59 17.80
C ASN A 139 15.26 -21.64 17.51
N ASP A 140 16.50 -22.10 17.62
CA ASP A 140 17.69 -21.30 17.31
C ASP A 140 17.73 -20.96 15.81
N LEU A 141 17.41 -21.93 14.95
CA LEU A 141 17.29 -21.72 13.51
C LEU A 141 16.19 -20.70 13.17
N ILE A 142 15.04 -20.76 13.87
CA ILE A 142 13.96 -19.80 13.70
C ILE A 142 14.42 -18.41 14.12
N ASP A 143 15.13 -18.26 15.24
CA ASP A 143 15.67 -16.96 15.64
C ASP A 143 16.67 -16.42 14.63
N ILE A 144 17.53 -17.26 14.03
CA ILE A 144 18.41 -16.85 12.93
C ILE A 144 17.60 -16.33 11.73
N ILE A 145 16.51 -17.02 11.36
CA ILE A 145 15.64 -16.61 10.26
C ILE A 145 14.99 -15.24 10.54
N LEU A 146 14.46 -15.05 11.75
CA LEU A 146 13.74 -13.83 12.12
C LEU A 146 14.66 -12.64 12.38
N LEU A 147 15.91 -12.88 12.78
CA LEU A 147 16.86 -11.82 13.12
C LEU A 147 17.82 -11.45 11.99
N GLY A 148 18.04 -12.35 11.02
CA GLY A 148 18.88 -12.12 9.85
C GLY A 148 20.30 -11.67 10.18
N PRO A 149 21.11 -12.45 10.92
CA PRO A 149 22.43 -12.04 11.37
C PRO A 149 23.42 -11.87 10.21
N THR A 150 24.25 -10.82 10.30
CA THR A 150 25.45 -10.61 9.50
C THR A 150 26.67 -10.70 10.39
N VAL A 151 27.41 -11.80 10.27
CA VAL A 151 28.63 -12.08 11.02
C VAL A 151 29.81 -11.48 10.25
N ARG A 152 30.40 -10.41 10.78
CA ARG A 152 31.61 -9.78 10.22
C ARG A 152 32.85 -10.33 10.91
N LEU A 153 33.70 -10.97 10.13
CA LEU A 153 34.89 -11.67 10.59
C LEU A 153 36.14 -10.98 10.03
N VAL A 154 37.23 -11.05 10.78
CA VAL A 154 38.56 -10.61 10.34
C VAL A 154 39.58 -11.72 10.55
N PRO A 155 40.63 -11.82 9.72
CA PRO A 155 41.72 -12.76 9.95
C PRO A 155 42.34 -12.56 11.33
N SER A 156 42.69 -13.65 12.00
CA SER A 156 43.39 -13.61 13.28
C SER A 156 44.57 -14.58 13.28
N SER A 157 45.69 -14.12 13.82
CA SER A 157 46.87 -14.93 14.11
C SER A 157 46.88 -15.48 15.54
N THR A 158 45.84 -15.16 16.33
CA THR A 158 45.74 -15.52 17.76
C THR A 158 44.48 -16.35 18.04
N ASN A 159 44.63 -17.42 18.82
CA ASN A 159 43.58 -18.36 19.29
C ASN A 159 42.78 -19.11 18.20
N THR A 160 42.20 -18.41 17.23
CA THR A 160 41.40 -18.93 16.13
C THR A 160 41.83 -18.29 14.80
N PRO A 161 41.65 -18.97 13.65
CA PRO A 161 42.06 -18.43 12.34
C PRO A 161 41.31 -17.15 11.92
N MET A 162 40.09 -16.96 12.45
CA MET A 162 39.25 -15.78 12.24
C MET A 162 38.76 -15.29 13.61
N ARG A 163 38.55 -13.97 13.75
CA ARG A 163 37.94 -13.34 14.92
C ARG A 163 36.63 -12.66 14.52
N LEU A 164 35.61 -12.74 15.39
CA LEU A 164 34.40 -11.94 15.25
C LEU A 164 34.72 -10.48 15.54
N GLU A 165 34.52 -9.62 14.54
CA GLU A 165 34.67 -8.17 14.69
C GLU A 165 33.33 -7.54 15.06
N ARG A 166 32.27 -7.87 14.32
CA ARG A 166 30.94 -7.31 14.53
C ARG A 166 29.84 -8.30 14.18
N LEU A 167 28.78 -8.30 14.98
CA LEU A 167 27.52 -8.96 14.65
C LEU A 167 26.47 -7.90 14.32
N GLY A 168 26.09 -7.82 13.04
CA GLY A 168 24.96 -7.01 12.59
C GLY A 168 23.69 -7.86 12.53
N MET A 169 22.53 -7.23 12.60
CA MET A 169 21.23 -7.90 12.48
C MET A 169 20.35 -7.16 11.48
N ARG A 170 19.49 -7.88 10.77
CA ARG A 170 18.42 -7.31 9.95
C ARG A 170 17.10 -8.02 10.30
N PRO A 171 16.52 -7.72 11.47
CA PRO A 171 15.37 -8.47 11.96
C PRO A 171 14.09 -8.13 11.17
N LEU A 172 13.12 -9.03 11.21
CA LEU A 172 11.80 -8.86 10.59
C LEU A 172 10.87 -8.07 11.51
N LEU A 173 11.15 -6.78 11.63
CA LEU A 173 10.57 -5.89 12.65
C LEU A 173 9.04 -5.83 12.60
N ASN A 174 8.44 -5.86 11.42
CA ASN A 174 6.99 -5.69 11.22
C ASN A 174 6.26 -7.01 10.95
N LEU A 175 6.89 -8.18 11.11
CA LEU A 175 6.28 -9.48 10.82
C LEU A 175 5.02 -9.77 11.65
N THR A 176 4.89 -9.16 12.83
CA THR A 176 3.68 -9.22 13.64
C THR A 176 2.44 -8.75 12.89
N PHE A 177 2.60 -7.82 11.95
CA PHE A 177 1.54 -7.38 11.05
C PHE A 177 1.45 -8.30 9.86
N THR A 178 0.86 -9.47 10.10
CA THR A 178 0.74 -10.54 9.11
C THR A 178 -0.23 -10.23 7.98
N ARG A 179 -0.98 -9.12 8.04
CA ARG A 179 -1.93 -8.71 6.98
C ARG A 179 -1.24 -8.33 5.68
N ASP A 180 -0.06 -7.72 5.73
CA ASP A 180 0.40 -6.92 4.59
C ASP A 180 1.15 -7.71 3.51
N GLN A 181 1.79 -8.81 3.87
CA GLN A 181 2.78 -9.50 3.03
C GLN A 181 2.16 -10.36 1.91
N GLN A 182 0.85 -10.58 1.98
CA GLN A 182 0.09 -11.33 0.98
C GLN A 182 -1.34 -10.81 0.92
N ILE A 183 -2.03 -11.15 -0.16
CA ILE A 183 -3.46 -11.00 -0.28
C ILE A 183 -4.08 -12.38 -0.43
N VAL A 184 -5.10 -12.69 0.37
CA VAL A 184 -5.94 -13.88 0.21
C VAL A 184 -7.23 -13.45 -0.49
N THR A 185 -7.30 -13.71 -1.79
CA THR A 185 -8.44 -13.35 -2.63
C THR A 185 -9.51 -14.46 -2.63
N ASN A 186 -10.59 -14.27 -3.39
CA ASN A 186 -11.56 -15.33 -3.65
C ASN A 186 -10.97 -16.46 -4.53
N ARG A 187 -9.91 -16.17 -5.30
CA ARG A 187 -9.23 -17.16 -6.15
C ARG A 187 -8.13 -17.93 -5.42
N GLY A 188 -7.47 -17.28 -4.46
CA GLY A 188 -6.31 -17.82 -3.78
C GLY A 188 -5.32 -16.76 -3.31
N LEU A 189 -4.12 -17.21 -2.94
CA LEU A 189 -3.12 -16.38 -2.28
C LEU A 189 -2.16 -15.76 -3.30
N VAL A 190 -1.95 -14.44 -3.20
CA VAL A 190 -0.94 -13.70 -3.98
C VAL A 190 0.08 -13.12 -3.00
N ILE A 191 1.37 -13.32 -3.28
CA ILE A 191 2.43 -12.72 -2.47
C ILE A 191 2.64 -11.26 -2.91
N CYS A 192 2.58 -10.37 -1.94
CA CYS A 192 2.74 -8.95 -2.15
C CYS A 192 4.20 -8.56 -2.40
N ARG A 193 4.38 -7.34 -2.92
CA ARG A 193 5.67 -6.67 -2.99
C ARG A 193 5.60 -5.37 -2.20
N MET A 194 6.23 -5.37 -1.02
CA MET A 194 6.21 -4.24 -0.11
C MET A 194 6.92 -3.01 -0.70
N GLY A 195 6.43 -1.81 -0.42
CA GLY A 195 7.11 -0.57 -0.81
C GLY A 195 8.41 -0.36 -0.04
N SER A 196 8.44 -0.75 1.24
CA SER A 196 9.62 -0.61 2.09
C SER A 196 10.60 -1.79 1.92
N LEU A 197 11.85 -1.48 1.53
CA LEU A 197 12.94 -2.45 1.39
C LEU A 197 13.22 -3.26 2.68
N GLN A 198 12.94 -2.70 3.86
CA GLN A 198 13.18 -3.42 5.12
C GLN A 198 12.17 -4.55 5.35
N ARG A 199 10.98 -4.46 4.76
CA ARG A 199 9.91 -5.48 4.86
C ARG A 199 9.98 -6.57 3.78
N HIS A 200 10.86 -6.44 2.78
CA HIS A 200 10.97 -7.40 1.66
C HIS A 200 11.30 -8.83 2.06
N GLN A 201 11.93 -9.04 3.21
CA GLN A 201 12.23 -10.40 3.68
C GLN A 201 11.01 -11.05 4.34
N GLU A 202 10.07 -10.27 4.88
CA GLU A 202 8.85 -10.77 5.52
C GLU A 202 8.02 -11.60 4.52
N THR A 203 7.87 -11.10 3.30
CA THR A 203 7.11 -11.79 2.23
C THR A 203 7.73 -13.14 1.85
N LYS A 204 9.06 -13.26 1.89
CA LYS A 204 9.76 -14.52 1.62
C LYS A 204 9.55 -15.55 2.72
N ILE A 205 9.57 -15.11 3.98
CA ILE A 205 9.33 -16.00 5.12
C ILE A 205 7.88 -16.47 5.13
N LEU A 206 6.92 -15.57 4.89
CA LEU A 206 5.51 -15.97 4.82
C LEU A 206 5.21 -16.83 3.60
N LYS A 207 5.82 -16.57 2.44
CA LYS A 207 5.78 -17.48 1.28
C LYS A 207 6.21 -18.90 1.67
N PHE A 208 7.37 -19.05 2.32
CA PHE A 208 7.84 -20.36 2.78
C PHE A 208 6.84 -21.02 3.74
N CYS A 209 6.25 -20.24 4.66
CA CYS A 209 5.22 -20.74 5.57
C CYS A 209 3.99 -21.25 4.80
N PHE A 210 3.50 -20.51 3.81
CA PHE A 210 2.35 -20.92 3.00
C PHE A 210 2.63 -22.20 2.20
N GLU A 211 3.80 -22.30 1.56
CA GLU A 211 4.22 -23.50 0.84
C GLU A 211 4.33 -24.71 1.78
N LYS A 212 4.88 -24.51 2.98
CA LYS A 212 4.98 -25.55 4.01
C LYS A 212 3.61 -26.02 4.52
N LEU A 213 2.62 -25.13 4.52
CA LEU A 213 1.22 -25.47 4.81
C LEU A 213 0.50 -26.13 3.63
N GLY A 214 1.12 -26.19 2.46
CA GLY A 214 0.55 -26.75 1.23
C GLY A 214 -0.44 -25.82 0.54
N TYR A 215 -0.39 -24.52 0.82
CA TYR A 215 -1.19 -23.54 0.08
C TYR A 215 -0.62 -23.31 -1.31
N GLU A 216 -1.51 -23.27 -2.30
CA GLU A 216 -1.18 -22.85 -3.66
C GLU A 216 -1.06 -21.32 -3.71
N ILE A 217 0.06 -20.84 -4.25
CA ILE A 217 0.32 -19.43 -4.49
C ILE A 217 0.01 -19.15 -5.95
N LEU A 218 -0.98 -18.28 -6.20
CA LEU A 218 -1.40 -17.91 -7.55
C LEU A 218 -0.31 -17.14 -8.31
N GLY A 219 0.45 -16.33 -7.58
CA GLY A 219 1.54 -15.55 -8.12
C GLY A 219 2.17 -14.61 -7.11
N GLU A 220 3.12 -13.83 -7.59
CA GLU A 220 3.82 -12.81 -6.82
C GLU A 220 3.89 -11.53 -7.65
N ILE A 221 3.67 -10.40 -7.00
CA ILE A 221 3.78 -9.10 -7.67
C ILE A 221 5.24 -8.79 -8.00
N LYS A 222 5.47 -8.37 -9.25
CA LYS A 222 6.80 -8.06 -9.78
C LYS A 222 6.98 -6.54 -9.91
N GLU A 223 8.23 -6.10 -9.94
CA GLU A 223 8.57 -4.71 -10.23
C GLU A 223 7.98 -4.28 -11.59
N PRO A 224 7.49 -3.03 -11.73
CA PRO A 224 7.49 -1.94 -10.74
C PRO A 224 6.31 -1.97 -9.75
N GLY A 225 5.50 -3.02 -9.75
CA GLY A 225 4.33 -3.16 -8.87
C GLY A 225 4.70 -3.20 -7.38
N ILE A 226 3.98 -2.44 -6.57
CA ILE A 226 4.02 -2.44 -5.11
C ILE A 226 2.59 -2.55 -4.60
N ILE A 227 2.36 -3.44 -3.63
CA ILE A 227 1.06 -3.68 -3.01
C ILE A 227 1.26 -4.19 -1.59
N GLU A 228 0.33 -3.87 -0.69
CA GLU A 228 0.28 -4.39 0.67
C GLU A 228 -1.15 -4.84 1.00
N GLY A 229 -1.30 -5.93 1.76
CA GLY A 229 -2.58 -6.57 2.03
C GLY A 229 -3.59 -5.74 2.85
N GLY A 230 -3.13 -4.73 3.61
CA GLY A 230 -4.01 -3.78 4.31
C GLY A 230 -4.92 -2.96 3.36
N ASP A 231 -4.52 -2.84 2.08
CA ASP A 231 -5.35 -2.17 1.07
C ASP A 231 -6.47 -3.04 0.52
N PHE A 232 -6.50 -4.35 0.80
CA PHE A 232 -7.43 -5.29 0.19
C PHE A 232 -8.52 -5.75 1.16
N LEU A 233 -9.78 -5.61 0.75
CA LEU A 233 -10.95 -6.11 1.46
C LEU A 233 -11.90 -6.80 0.49
N VAL A 234 -12.49 -7.92 0.89
CA VAL A 234 -13.48 -8.63 0.05
C VAL A 234 -14.91 -8.28 0.48
N GLY A 235 -15.67 -7.68 -0.44
CA GLY A 235 -17.05 -7.25 -0.23
C GLY A 235 -18.12 -8.26 -0.64
N GLY A 236 -17.71 -9.46 -1.06
CA GLY A 236 -18.61 -10.51 -1.54
C GLY A 236 -18.01 -11.31 -2.68
N ALA A 237 -18.68 -12.41 -3.06
CA ALA A 237 -18.26 -13.25 -4.18
C ALA A 237 -18.20 -12.46 -5.50
N ASP A 238 -18.94 -11.36 -5.59
CA ASP A 238 -19.06 -10.52 -6.77
C ASP A 238 -18.04 -9.38 -6.81
N ILE A 239 -17.66 -8.79 -5.66
CA ILE A 239 -16.88 -7.56 -5.59
C ILE A 239 -15.81 -7.58 -4.48
N CYS A 240 -14.64 -7.02 -4.79
CA CYS A 240 -13.62 -6.68 -3.81
C CYS A 240 -13.20 -5.20 -3.93
N TYR A 241 -12.59 -4.69 -2.87
CA TYR A 241 -12.06 -3.33 -2.78
C TYR A 241 -10.54 -3.39 -2.65
N ILE A 242 -9.84 -2.50 -3.35
CA ILE A 242 -8.39 -2.34 -3.25
C ILE A 242 -8.04 -0.86 -3.17
N GLY A 243 -7.27 -0.46 -2.15
CA GLY A 243 -6.72 0.88 -2.04
C GLY A 243 -5.61 1.13 -3.07
N GLU A 244 -5.60 2.30 -3.69
CA GLU A 244 -4.48 2.84 -4.45
C GLU A 244 -3.96 4.09 -3.71
N GLY A 245 -2.69 4.06 -3.28
CA GLY A 245 -2.18 5.09 -2.38
C GLY A 245 -0.71 4.94 -2.03
N LEU A 246 -0.38 5.10 -0.73
CA LEU A 246 1.01 5.10 -0.24
C LEU A 246 1.69 3.74 -0.36
N ARG A 247 0.91 2.65 -0.28
CA ARG A 247 1.43 1.27 -0.15
C ARG A 247 1.05 0.35 -1.29
N THR A 248 0.13 0.79 -2.16
CA THR A 248 -0.32 0.06 -3.34
C THR A 248 -0.38 0.97 -4.54
N ASN A 249 0.24 0.56 -5.67
CA ASN A 249 0.36 1.36 -6.88
C ASN A 249 -0.45 0.79 -8.07
N PRO A 250 -0.71 1.61 -9.11
CA PRO A 250 -1.44 1.17 -10.30
C PRO A 250 -0.82 -0.03 -11.01
N ASP A 251 0.51 -0.17 -11.01
CA ASP A 251 1.19 -1.27 -11.69
C ASP A 251 0.93 -2.63 -11.03
N ALA A 252 0.85 -2.67 -9.70
CA ALA A 252 0.46 -3.89 -8.99
C ALA A 252 -1.03 -4.21 -9.20
N ILE A 253 -1.90 -3.20 -9.16
CA ILE A 253 -3.33 -3.38 -9.44
C ILE A 253 -3.53 -3.92 -10.86
N ARG A 254 -2.80 -3.38 -11.86
CA ARG A 254 -2.82 -3.87 -13.24
C ARG A 254 -2.39 -5.34 -13.32
N GLN A 255 -1.30 -5.73 -12.65
CA GLN A 255 -0.90 -7.13 -12.57
C GLN A 255 -2.00 -8.02 -11.97
N MET A 256 -2.69 -7.57 -10.92
CA MET A 256 -3.80 -8.32 -10.31
C MET A 256 -4.99 -8.48 -11.27
N LEU A 257 -5.33 -7.43 -12.04
CA LEU A 257 -6.41 -7.44 -13.04
C LEU A 257 -6.04 -8.33 -14.24
N ASP A 258 -4.86 -8.15 -14.82
CA ASP A 258 -4.39 -8.86 -16.03
C ASP A 258 -4.26 -10.37 -15.81
N ASN A 259 -3.82 -10.78 -14.62
CA ASN A 259 -3.70 -12.19 -14.24
C ASN A 259 -5.00 -12.77 -13.65
N ASP A 260 -6.06 -11.97 -13.53
CA ASP A 260 -7.34 -12.35 -12.93
C ASP A 260 -7.16 -12.96 -11.53
N TRP A 261 -6.31 -12.34 -10.70
CA TRP A 261 -5.98 -12.87 -9.37
C TRP A 261 -7.03 -12.52 -8.31
N PHE A 262 -7.86 -11.50 -8.49
CA PHE A 262 -8.89 -11.12 -7.52
C PHE A 262 -9.98 -12.18 -7.32
N GLY A 263 -10.36 -12.90 -8.39
CA GLY A 263 -11.39 -13.94 -8.31
C GLY A 263 -12.83 -13.41 -8.12
N THR A 264 -13.06 -12.12 -8.31
CA THR A 264 -14.37 -11.47 -8.27
C THR A 264 -14.77 -11.01 -9.67
N ARG A 265 -16.06 -10.76 -9.91
CA ARG A 265 -16.51 -10.18 -11.19
C ARG A 265 -16.23 -8.68 -11.26
N ARG A 266 -16.30 -7.99 -10.13
CA ARG A 266 -16.07 -6.55 -9.97
C ARG A 266 -14.90 -6.27 -9.04
N VAL A 267 -14.16 -5.21 -9.31
CA VAL A 267 -13.06 -4.70 -8.48
C VAL A 267 -13.24 -3.20 -8.36
N ALA A 268 -13.40 -2.70 -7.13
CA ALA A 268 -13.45 -1.28 -6.83
C ALA A 268 -12.07 -0.80 -6.36
N VAL A 269 -11.39 -0.01 -7.18
CA VAL A 269 -10.13 0.64 -6.82
C VAL A 269 -10.43 1.96 -6.12
N VAL A 270 -10.00 2.10 -4.88
CA VAL A 270 -10.24 3.26 -4.01
C VAL A 270 -8.99 4.15 -3.98
N HIS A 271 -9.07 5.30 -4.66
CA HIS A 271 -7.95 6.18 -4.90
C HIS A 271 -7.73 7.21 -3.80
N ASP A 272 -6.51 7.23 -3.25
CA ASP A 272 -6.01 8.27 -2.36
C ASP A 272 -5.14 9.30 -3.11
N TYR A 273 -5.82 10.28 -3.70
CA TYR A 273 -5.18 11.40 -4.40
C TYR A 273 -4.96 12.64 -3.53
N PHE A 274 -5.90 12.89 -2.60
CA PHE A 274 -6.01 14.17 -1.90
C PHE A 274 -5.51 14.16 -0.45
N ASP A 275 -5.23 12.99 0.12
CA ASP A 275 -4.88 12.85 1.53
C ASP A 275 -3.43 12.41 1.71
N CYS A 276 -3.09 11.19 1.29
CA CYS A 276 -1.72 10.65 1.34
C CYS A 276 -1.07 10.73 2.73
N ASP A 277 -1.86 10.49 3.77
CA ASP A 277 -1.45 10.52 5.17
C ASP A 277 -0.96 9.13 5.63
N GLN A 278 0.17 9.10 6.34
CA GLN A 278 0.76 7.89 6.88
C GLN A 278 -0.15 7.17 7.89
N GLN A 279 -0.98 7.89 8.65
CA GLN A 279 -1.96 7.29 9.57
C GLN A 279 -3.13 6.63 8.82
N ARG A 280 -3.34 7.01 7.55
CA ARG A 280 -4.36 6.47 6.64
C ARG A 280 -3.71 5.74 5.47
N MET A 281 -2.58 5.06 5.73
CA MET A 281 -1.72 4.47 4.71
C MET A 281 -2.35 3.32 3.92
N HIS A 282 -3.33 2.64 4.50
CA HIS A 282 -4.04 1.51 3.88
C HIS A 282 -5.56 1.67 3.96
N LEU A 283 -6.29 1.03 3.06
CA LEU A 283 -7.76 1.01 3.06
C LEU A 283 -8.37 0.62 4.42
N ASP A 284 -7.85 -0.41 5.07
CA ASP A 284 -8.34 -0.94 6.36
C ASP A 284 -8.12 -0.01 7.57
N THR A 285 -7.44 1.12 7.36
CA THR A 285 -7.21 2.14 8.40
C THR A 285 -8.28 3.22 8.42
N PHE A 286 -9.09 3.35 7.36
CA PHE A 286 -10.17 4.34 7.25
C PHE A 286 -11.50 3.76 6.76
N PHE A 287 -11.54 2.49 6.36
CA PHE A 287 -12.76 1.76 5.98
C PHE A 287 -12.66 0.27 6.37
N ASN A 288 -13.71 -0.28 6.98
CA ASN A 288 -13.75 -1.72 7.31
C ASN A 288 -15.20 -2.26 7.37
N ILE A 289 -15.40 -3.53 7.03
CA ILE A 289 -16.72 -4.18 6.97
C ILE A 289 -17.02 -4.85 8.31
N CYS A 290 -18.03 -4.36 9.04
CA CYS A 290 -18.38 -4.87 10.37
C CYS A 290 -19.54 -5.87 10.38
N SER A 291 -20.43 -5.85 9.39
CA SER A 291 -21.47 -6.88 9.25
C SER A 291 -21.84 -7.12 7.79
N HIS A 292 -22.95 -7.80 7.54
CA HIS A 292 -23.37 -8.16 6.20
C HIS A 292 -23.67 -6.94 5.31
N ASN A 293 -24.33 -5.93 5.87
CA ASN A 293 -24.71 -4.70 5.18
C ASN A 293 -24.24 -3.44 5.92
N CYS A 294 -23.30 -3.58 6.86
CA CYS A 294 -22.78 -2.47 7.65
C CYS A 294 -21.26 -2.39 7.56
N CYS A 295 -20.74 -1.18 7.47
CA CYS A 295 -19.32 -0.87 7.48
C CYS A 295 -19.03 0.36 8.35
N VAL A 296 -17.77 0.47 8.78
CA VAL A 296 -17.25 1.63 9.50
C VAL A 296 -16.36 2.43 8.57
N MET A 297 -16.53 3.76 8.53
CA MET A 297 -15.72 4.65 7.68
C MET A 297 -15.37 5.94 8.41
N LEU A 298 -14.15 6.44 8.20
CA LEU A 298 -13.72 7.73 8.72
C LEU A 298 -14.54 8.88 8.10
N GLU A 299 -15.09 9.76 8.94
CA GLU A 299 -16.00 10.82 8.49
C GLU A 299 -15.34 11.85 7.57
N THR A 300 -14.05 12.13 7.78
CA THR A 300 -13.32 13.15 7.03
C THR A 300 -13.02 12.72 5.59
N VAL A 301 -13.10 11.43 5.26
CA VAL A 301 -12.94 10.95 3.87
C VAL A 301 -14.28 10.82 3.13
N MET A 302 -15.40 11.16 3.77
CA MET A 302 -16.74 10.99 3.22
C MET A 302 -17.28 12.26 2.56
N GLY A 303 -17.94 12.07 1.41
CA GLY A 303 -18.78 13.06 0.76
C GLY A 303 -18.06 13.94 -0.26
N GLU A 304 -18.80 14.37 -1.28
CA GLU A 304 -18.25 15.09 -2.44
C GLU A 304 -17.55 16.41 -2.05
N ASN A 305 -18.00 17.05 -0.95
CA ASN A 305 -17.42 18.30 -0.45
C ASN A 305 -16.15 18.09 0.37
N SER A 306 -15.86 16.87 0.83
CA SER A 306 -14.67 16.63 1.64
C SER A 306 -13.39 16.90 0.84
N PRO A 307 -12.43 17.63 1.42
CA PRO A 307 -11.13 17.82 0.81
C PRO A 307 -10.30 16.53 0.77
N LEU A 308 -10.58 15.57 1.66
CA LEU A 308 -9.88 14.28 1.79
C LEU A 308 -10.69 13.12 1.17
N ARG A 309 -11.72 13.42 0.37
CA ARG A 309 -12.58 12.37 -0.22
C ARG A 309 -11.75 11.33 -0.99
N ARG A 310 -12.25 10.10 -1.03
CA ARG A 310 -11.70 9.05 -1.91
C ARG A 310 -12.54 8.92 -3.17
N LEU A 311 -11.90 8.59 -4.28
CA LEU A 311 -12.58 8.34 -5.55
C LEU A 311 -12.48 6.85 -5.90
N VAL A 312 -13.51 6.30 -6.53
CA VAL A 312 -13.60 4.89 -6.89
C VAL A 312 -13.63 4.74 -8.40
N THR A 313 -12.77 3.86 -8.90
CA THR A 313 -12.89 3.29 -10.25
C THR A 313 -13.29 1.83 -10.13
N GLU A 314 -14.45 1.48 -10.68
CA GLU A 314 -14.93 0.10 -10.76
C GLU A 314 -14.51 -0.54 -12.07
N TYR A 315 -13.92 -1.73 -11.97
CA TYR A 315 -13.65 -2.62 -13.08
C TYR A 315 -14.58 -3.81 -13.03
N THR A 316 -15.22 -4.17 -14.13
CA THR A 316 -16.11 -5.34 -14.25
C THR A 316 -15.63 -6.26 -15.36
N LYS A 317 -15.71 -7.58 -15.14
CA LYS A 317 -15.41 -8.55 -16.20
C LYS A 317 -16.45 -8.50 -17.32
N ASN A 318 -15.96 -8.39 -18.55
CA ASN A 318 -16.75 -8.58 -19.76
C ASN A 318 -16.98 -10.09 -20.04
N GLU A 319 -17.69 -10.41 -21.13
CA GLU A 319 -17.98 -11.80 -21.54
C GLU A 319 -16.73 -12.63 -21.84
N GLN A 320 -15.60 -11.99 -22.14
CA GLN A 320 -14.30 -12.63 -22.39
C GLN A 320 -13.49 -12.81 -21.10
N GLY A 321 -14.02 -12.42 -19.94
CA GLY A 321 -13.36 -12.52 -18.64
C GLY A 321 -12.32 -11.44 -18.37
N LYS A 322 -12.22 -10.40 -19.22
CA LYS A 322 -11.32 -9.27 -19.03
C LYS A 322 -11.99 -8.14 -18.26
N TYR A 323 -11.24 -7.51 -17.36
CA TYR A 323 -11.72 -6.36 -16.60
C TYR A 323 -11.73 -5.09 -17.46
N GLU A 324 -12.86 -4.39 -17.46
CA GLU A 324 -13.06 -3.10 -18.12
C GLU A 324 -13.64 -2.11 -17.11
N VAL A 325 -13.27 -0.83 -17.25
CA VAL A 325 -13.81 0.23 -16.38
C VAL A 325 -15.31 0.40 -16.67
N THR A 326 -16.15 0.22 -15.65
CA THR A 326 -17.60 0.42 -15.73
C THR A 326 -18.06 1.67 -15.01
N ARG A 327 -17.29 2.13 -14.02
CA ARG A 327 -17.55 3.35 -13.28
C ARG A 327 -16.23 4.04 -12.98
N PHE A 328 -16.17 5.34 -13.09
CA PHE A 328 -14.95 6.12 -12.90
C PHE A 328 -15.22 7.33 -12.01
N ASN A 329 -14.28 7.60 -11.10
CA ASN A 329 -14.29 8.73 -10.18
C ASN A 329 -15.58 8.93 -9.37
N VAL A 330 -16.19 7.84 -8.91
CA VAL A 330 -17.34 7.92 -7.99
C VAL A 330 -16.83 8.21 -6.58
N GLU A 331 -17.43 9.16 -5.86
CA GLU A 331 -17.06 9.40 -4.46
C GLU A 331 -17.28 8.15 -3.60
N PHE A 332 -16.33 7.81 -2.74
CA PHE A 332 -16.28 6.51 -2.09
C PHE A 332 -17.45 6.24 -1.13
N SER A 333 -17.85 7.21 -0.31
CA SER A 333 -18.97 7.01 0.61
C SER A 333 -20.31 6.84 -0.14
N LYS A 334 -20.47 7.54 -1.26
CA LYS A 334 -21.59 7.39 -2.20
C LYS A 334 -21.56 6.01 -2.85
N TYR A 335 -20.40 5.58 -3.36
CA TYR A 335 -20.21 4.26 -3.94
C TYR A 335 -20.61 3.15 -2.95
N ILE A 336 -20.13 3.22 -1.70
CA ILE A 336 -20.43 2.23 -0.65
C ILE A 336 -21.94 2.19 -0.29
N LYS A 337 -22.62 3.34 -0.28
CA LYS A 337 -24.07 3.43 -0.06
C LYS A 337 -24.89 2.89 -1.23
N GLU A 338 -24.46 3.16 -2.47
CA GLU A 338 -25.11 2.63 -3.69
C GLU A 338 -24.89 1.15 -3.87
N GLU A 339 -23.70 0.69 -3.47
CA GLU A 339 -23.45 -0.71 -3.22
C GLU A 339 -24.55 -1.16 -2.25
N GLY A 340 -24.78 -0.52 -1.11
CA GLY A 340 -25.94 -0.79 -0.24
C GLY A 340 -25.57 -0.98 1.22
N TYR A 341 -24.39 -0.52 1.60
CA TYR A 341 -23.91 -0.61 2.98
C TYR A 341 -24.44 0.60 3.76
N HIS A 342 -24.86 0.36 4.99
CA HIS A 342 -24.97 1.40 5.99
C HIS A 342 -23.59 1.76 6.53
N ILE A 343 -23.25 3.04 6.50
CA ILE A 343 -21.96 3.54 6.98
C ILE A 343 -22.11 4.09 8.40
N ILE A 344 -21.43 3.45 9.35
CA ILE A 344 -21.20 3.99 10.69
C ILE A 344 -19.97 4.88 10.60
N SER A 345 -20.16 6.19 10.63
CA SER A 345 -19.03 7.12 10.59
C SER A 345 -18.21 7.02 11.87
N VAL A 346 -16.92 7.33 11.83
CA VAL A 346 -16.09 7.55 13.03
C VAL A 346 -15.24 8.79 12.88
N THR A 347 -14.81 9.38 13.99
CA THR A 347 -14.00 10.60 13.99
C THR A 347 -12.51 10.30 13.86
N GLU A 348 -11.70 11.32 13.53
CA GLU A 348 -10.22 11.19 13.50
C GLU A 348 -9.67 10.64 14.82
N LYS A 349 -10.15 11.13 15.96
CA LYS A 349 -9.72 10.63 17.28
C LYS A 349 -10.00 9.15 17.47
N GLN A 350 -11.10 8.63 16.92
CA GLN A 350 -11.43 7.22 16.98
C GLN A 350 -10.51 6.41 16.05
N GLN A 351 -10.20 6.96 14.88
CA GLN A 351 -9.27 6.38 13.92
C GLN A 351 -7.83 6.31 14.46
N GLU A 352 -7.32 7.39 15.08
CA GLU A 352 -6.02 7.46 15.78
C GLU A 352 -5.91 6.42 16.90
N MET A 353 -7.04 6.05 17.50
CA MET A 353 -7.15 4.99 18.51
C MET A 353 -7.38 3.59 17.90
N TYR A 354 -7.18 3.44 16.58
CA TYR A 354 -7.36 2.22 15.80
C TYR A 354 -8.78 1.65 15.84
N GLY A 355 -9.79 2.51 15.99
CA GLY A 355 -11.20 2.13 16.11
C GLY A 355 -11.78 1.45 14.88
N ILE A 356 -11.19 1.68 13.70
CA ILE A 356 -11.60 1.07 12.42
C ILE A 356 -10.91 -0.27 12.18
N ASN A 357 -9.70 -0.47 12.72
CA ASN A 357 -8.84 -1.61 12.43
C ASN A 357 -9.18 -2.84 13.31
N PHE A 358 -10.48 -3.14 13.45
CA PHE A 358 -11.00 -4.33 14.11
C PHE A 358 -11.00 -5.56 13.18
N LEU A 359 -10.99 -6.75 13.76
CA LEU A 359 -11.12 -7.98 12.97
C LEU A 359 -12.56 -8.50 12.99
N ASN A 360 -13.20 -8.55 11.83
CA ASN A 360 -14.45 -9.28 11.64
C ASN A 360 -14.16 -10.78 11.45
N ILE A 361 -14.62 -11.60 12.39
CA ILE A 361 -14.46 -13.07 12.36
C ILE A 361 -15.70 -13.79 11.79
N GLY A 362 -16.66 -13.02 11.31
CA GLY A 362 -17.83 -13.43 10.54
C GLY A 362 -19.13 -13.47 11.34
N GLY A 363 -20.25 -13.42 10.62
CA GLY A 363 -21.59 -13.41 11.22
C GLY A 363 -21.86 -12.16 12.06
N GLY A 364 -21.23 -11.03 11.74
CA GLY A 364 -21.34 -9.78 12.49
C GLY A 364 -20.49 -9.74 13.77
N ILE A 365 -19.70 -10.76 14.08
CA ILE A 365 -18.86 -10.78 15.28
C ILE A 365 -17.54 -10.06 14.99
N ASN A 366 -17.29 -8.98 15.71
CA ASN A 366 -16.11 -8.14 15.56
C ASN A 366 -15.26 -8.17 16.84
N ILE A 367 -13.97 -8.48 16.69
CA ILE A 367 -13.00 -8.33 17.78
C ILE A 367 -12.43 -6.91 17.70
N THR A 368 -12.66 -6.12 18.74
CA THR A 368 -12.30 -4.69 18.77
C THR A 368 -11.38 -4.36 19.94
N MET A 369 -10.79 -3.17 19.92
CA MET A 369 -10.01 -2.62 21.04
C MET A 369 -10.59 -1.30 21.55
N ASP A 370 -10.87 -0.37 20.63
CA ASP A 370 -11.37 0.96 20.98
C ASP A 370 -12.82 0.90 21.50
N GLU A 371 -13.01 1.41 22.71
CA GLU A 371 -14.33 1.43 23.35
C GLU A 371 -15.30 2.35 22.65
N SER A 372 -14.82 3.51 22.21
CA SER A 372 -15.69 4.56 21.71
C SER A 372 -16.35 4.16 20.40
N THR A 373 -15.59 3.54 19.50
CA THR A 373 -16.07 2.98 18.24
C THR A 373 -16.97 1.78 18.50
N SER A 374 -16.60 0.90 19.43
CA SER A 374 -17.43 -0.25 19.82
C SER A 374 -18.82 0.17 20.31
N ARG A 375 -18.89 1.20 21.16
CA ARG A 375 -20.16 1.75 21.65
C ARG A 375 -20.97 2.36 20.50
N LYS A 376 -20.32 3.09 19.60
CA LYS A 376 -20.97 3.69 18.44
C LYS A 376 -21.58 2.62 17.52
N MET A 377 -20.84 1.53 17.27
CA MET A 377 -21.34 0.37 16.51
C MET A 377 -22.57 -0.24 17.19
N LEU A 378 -22.52 -0.56 18.48
CA LEU A 378 -23.64 -1.17 19.23
C LEU A 378 -24.86 -0.25 19.37
N GLN A 379 -24.68 1.06 19.25
CA GLN A 379 -25.77 2.05 19.32
C GLN A 379 -26.42 2.30 17.95
N ASP A 380 -25.79 1.91 16.86
CA ASP A 380 -26.34 2.09 15.52
C ASP A 380 -27.41 1.01 15.26
N PRO A 381 -28.65 1.38 14.91
CA PRO A 381 -29.74 0.43 14.72
C PRO A 381 -29.55 -0.51 13.51
N ASN A 382 -28.60 -0.23 12.61
CA ASN A 382 -28.29 -1.08 11.46
C ASN A 382 -27.16 -2.08 11.73
N PHE A 383 -26.48 -1.97 12.87
CA PHE A 383 -25.49 -2.95 13.28
C PHE A 383 -26.18 -4.07 14.05
N ASP A 384 -26.20 -5.25 13.45
CA ASP A 384 -26.83 -6.47 13.96
C ASP A 384 -25.84 -7.47 14.57
N GLY A 385 -24.58 -7.05 14.69
CA GLY A 385 -23.47 -7.89 15.11
C GLY A 385 -23.18 -7.90 16.61
N GLU A 386 -22.14 -8.63 16.98
CA GLU A 386 -21.60 -8.70 18.35
C GLU A 386 -20.19 -8.11 18.39
N ILE A 387 -19.79 -7.62 19.57
CA ILE A 387 -18.45 -7.07 19.80
C ILE A 387 -17.76 -7.82 20.93
N ASP A 388 -16.62 -8.45 20.62
CA ASP A 388 -15.68 -9.02 21.59
C ASP A 388 -14.50 -8.08 21.78
N ARG A 389 -14.61 -7.20 22.77
CA ARG A 389 -13.56 -6.20 23.02
C ARG A 389 -12.43 -6.78 23.86
N ILE A 390 -11.20 -6.56 23.42
CA ILE A 390 -9.97 -6.93 24.15
C ILE A 390 -9.04 -5.73 24.36
N ASP A 391 -8.15 -5.82 25.34
CA ASP A 391 -7.03 -4.89 25.44
C ASP A 391 -5.91 -5.30 24.47
N TYR A 392 -5.56 -4.38 23.58
CA TYR A 392 -4.52 -4.55 22.57
C TYR A 392 -3.53 -3.37 22.54
N SER A 393 -3.51 -2.57 23.61
CA SER A 393 -2.76 -1.31 23.69
C SER A 393 -1.24 -1.45 23.58
N GLY A 394 -0.66 -2.59 23.96
CA GLY A 394 0.77 -2.86 23.77
C GLY A 394 1.18 -2.96 22.31
N MET A 395 0.26 -3.33 21.43
CA MET A 395 0.50 -3.59 20.02
C MET A 395 0.41 -2.32 19.16
N THR A 396 -0.47 -1.40 19.54
CA THR A 396 -0.73 -0.15 18.79
C THR A 396 0.48 0.78 18.70
N THR A 397 1.48 0.59 19.57
CA THR A 397 2.77 1.30 19.50
C THR A 397 3.53 1.07 18.19
N MET A 398 3.18 0.04 17.41
CA MET A 398 3.85 -0.33 16.16
C MET A 398 3.04 0.05 14.89
N TYR A 399 2.17 1.07 14.94
CA TYR A 399 1.32 1.51 13.80
C TYR A 399 0.23 0.52 13.33
N GLY A 400 -0.29 -0.37 14.20
CA GLY A 400 -1.34 -1.29 13.79
C GLY A 400 -2.12 -1.93 14.94
N SER A 401 -3.25 -2.56 14.60
CA SER A 401 -4.16 -3.20 15.56
C SER A 401 -4.56 -4.59 15.07
N LEU A 402 -5.75 -5.06 15.46
CA LEU A 402 -6.24 -6.44 15.32
C LEU A 402 -6.35 -6.89 13.86
N HIS A 403 -6.78 -6.01 12.95
CA HIS A 403 -6.88 -6.37 11.53
C HIS A 403 -5.49 -6.44 10.88
N CYS A 404 -4.62 -5.46 11.14
CA CYS A 404 -3.23 -5.47 10.65
C CYS A 404 -2.43 -6.66 11.18
N SER A 405 -2.65 -7.06 12.44
CA SER A 405 -1.93 -8.17 13.07
C SER A 405 -2.41 -9.56 12.66
N SER A 406 -3.45 -9.64 11.81
CA SER A 406 -4.05 -10.90 11.42
C SER A 406 -4.24 -11.06 9.91
N GLN A 407 -3.92 -12.25 9.42
CA GLN A 407 -4.33 -12.71 8.11
C GLN A 407 -5.32 -13.86 8.25
N VAL A 408 -6.56 -13.65 7.83
CA VAL A 408 -7.51 -14.75 7.68
C VAL A 408 -7.11 -15.55 6.45
N LEU A 409 -6.83 -16.84 6.61
CA LEU A 409 -6.42 -17.73 5.50
C LEU A 409 -7.63 -18.43 4.88
N GLN A 410 -8.65 -18.67 5.69
CA GLN A 410 -9.87 -19.35 5.27
C GLN A 410 -11.08 -18.76 5.95
N ARG A 411 -12.09 -18.44 5.13
CA ARG A 411 -13.43 -18.12 5.59
C ARG A 411 -14.42 -19.13 5.02
N LYS A 412 -15.33 -19.60 5.87
CA LYS A 412 -16.49 -20.41 5.49
C LYS A 412 -17.66 -19.51 5.16
N LYS A 413 -18.18 -19.65 3.94
CA LYS A 413 -19.35 -18.92 3.45
C LYS A 413 -20.53 -19.07 4.41
N ILE A 414 -21.16 -17.96 4.77
CA ILE A 414 -22.46 -17.95 5.47
C ILE A 414 -23.55 -17.71 4.42
N GLU A 415 -24.72 -18.36 4.56
CA GLU A 415 -25.83 -18.32 3.59
C GLU A 415 -26.40 -16.90 3.32
N VAL A 416 -25.97 -15.88 4.06
CA VAL A 416 -26.44 -14.49 3.93
C VAL A 416 -25.89 -13.79 2.66
N ASN A 417 -24.93 -14.36 1.94
CA ASN A 417 -24.13 -13.65 0.92
C ASN A 417 -24.79 -13.36 -0.46
N GLU A 418 -26.11 -13.24 -0.55
CA GLU A 418 -26.78 -12.76 -1.77
C GLU A 418 -27.16 -11.29 -1.64
N PHE A 419 -26.17 -10.43 -1.39
CA PHE A 419 -26.40 -8.99 -1.39
C PHE A 419 -26.27 -8.44 -2.81
N ARG A 420 -27.44 -8.21 -3.45
CA ARG A 420 -27.86 -6.98 -4.17
C ARG A 420 -28.43 -7.10 -5.58
N ASN A 421 -29.34 -6.15 -5.81
CA ASN A 421 -29.92 -5.72 -7.07
C ASN A 421 -28.92 -4.89 -7.88
N VAL A 422 -28.83 -5.20 -9.17
CA VAL A 422 -28.04 -4.48 -10.17
C VAL A 422 -28.75 -3.16 -10.54
N PRO A 423 -28.10 -1.99 -10.47
CA PRO A 423 -28.55 -0.83 -11.23
C PRO A 423 -28.26 -1.07 -12.72
N THR A 424 -29.30 -1.19 -13.53
CA THR A 424 -29.26 -1.57 -14.96
C THR A 424 -28.80 -0.47 -15.91
N THR A 425 -28.31 0.67 -15.39
CA THR A 425 -27.96 1.82 -16.22
C THR A 425 -26.50 2.19 -16.04
N VAL A 426 -25.69 1.67 -16.97
CA VAL A 426 -24.34 2.12 -17.26
C VAL A 426 -24.47 3.52 -17.87
N ALA A 427 -23.93 4.54 -17.20
CA ALA A 427 -23.63 5.78 -17.90
C ALA A 427 -22.47 5.49 -18.86
N GLU A 428 -22.63 5.80 -20.15
CA GLU A 428 -21.53 5.70 -21.11
C GLU A 428 -20.34 6.52 -20.60
N GLN A 429 -19.22 5.84 -20.40
CA GLN A 429 -17.97 6.48 -20.02
C GLN A 429 -17.02 6.59 -21.22
N PRO A 430 -16.20 7.65 -21.29
CA PRO A 430 -15.16 7.78 -22.28
C PRO A 430 -14.08 6.72 -22.01
N TYR A 431 -14.07 5.74 -22.90
CA TYR A 431 -13.16 4.61 -22.96
C TYR A 431 -11.67 5.02 -22.85
N MET A 432 -10.86 4.35 -22.00
CA MET A 432 -9.40 4.32 -22.16
C MET A 432 -9.03 3.14 -23.07
N HIS A 433 -8.99 3.39 -24.39
CA HIS A 433 -8.60 2.37 -25.36
C HIS A 433 -7.07 2.20 -25.31
N PRO A 434 -6.53 1.01 -25.64
CA PRO A 434 -5.20 0.94 -26.22
C PRO A 434 -5.20 1.84 -27.47
N CYS A 435 -4.48 2.95 -27.39
CA CYS A 435 -4.26 3.99 -28.40
C CYS A 435 -4.92 3.71 -29.77
N LYS A 436 -6.18 4.11 -29.93
CA LYS A 436 -6.82 4.25 -31.24
C LYS A 436 -7.16 5.73 -31.42
N GLU A 437 -6.85 6.25 -32.60
CA GLU A 437 -7.03 7.64 -33.02
C GLU A 437 -8.46 8.12 -32.71
N PHE A 438 -8.58 9.19 -31.91
CA PHE A 438 -9.85 9.86 -31.64
C PHE A 438 -10.12 10.88 -32.74
N ASP A 439 -11.21 10.71 -33.49
CA ASP A 439 -11.57 11.54 -34.66
C ASP A 439 -12.29 12.87 -34.31
N SER A 440 -12.49 13.23 -33.03
CA SER A 440 -13.17 14.48 -32.68
C SER A 440 -12.75 15.11 -31.35
N GLN A 441 -12.41 16.40 -31.38
CA GLN A 441 -12.04 17.27 -30.25
C GLN A 441 -13.24 17.56 -29.33
N SER A 442 -13.09 17.40 -28.02
CA SER A 442 -14.03 17.95 -27.03
C SER A 442 -13.29 18.64 -25.88
N SER A 443 -13.76 19.84 -25.50
CA SER A 443 -13.24 20.70 -24.43
C SER A 443 -13.57 20.22 -23.00
N LYS A 444 -14.08 19.00 -22.84
CA LYS A 444 -14.60 18.46 -21.57
C LYS A 444 -13.65 17.55 -20.81
N ASN A 445 -12.44 17.28 -21.31
CA ASN A 445 -11.47 16.43 -20.62
C ASN A 445 -10.28 17.26 -20.12
N VAL A 446 -9.99 17.15 -18.83
CA VAL A 446 -8.87 17.82 -18.18
C VAL A 446 -7.95 16.78 -17.54
N LEU A 447 -6.67 16.88 -17.84
CA LEU A 447 -5.63 16.14 -17.14
C LEU A 447 -5.11 16.98 -15.97
N LEU A 448 -5.35 16.50 -14.74
CA LEU A 448 -4.84 17.10 -13.51
C LEU A 448 -3.57 16.38 -13.08
N VAL A 449 -2.43 17.05 -13.16
CA VAL A 449 -1.16 16.48 -12.67
C VAL A 449 -0.96 16.91 -11.21
N VAL A 450 -0.90 15.93 -10.30
CA VAL A 450 -0.59 16.21 -8.89
C VAL A 450 0.84 16.74 -8.81
N PRO A 451 1.08 17.87 -8.12
CA PRO A 451 2.43 18.42 -8.01
C PRO A 451 3.37 17.40 -7.35
N SER A 452 4.29 16.86 -8.14
CA SER A 452 5.41 16.02 -7.70
C SER A 452 6.71 16.81 -7.74
N TYR A 453 7.62 16.48 -6.83
CA TYR A 453 8.85 17.23 -6.55
C TYR A 453 9.92 17.03 -7.61
N HIS A 454 9.76 17.67 -8.77
CA HIS A 454 10.78 17.55 -9.80
C HIS A 454 10.98 18.81 -10.65
N THR A 455 12.26 19.15 -10.90
CA THR A 455 12.64 20.05 -11.99
C THR A 455 12.39 19.36 -13.31
N VAL A 456 11.61 20.01 -14.17
CA VAL A 456 11.48 19.64 -15.57
C VAL A 456 12.79 20.00 -16.26
N HIS A 457 13.59 19.00 -16.63
CA HIS A 457 14.61 19.22 -17.65
C HIS A 457 13.96 19.06 -19.02
N ALA A 458 13.86 20.16 -19.76
CA ALA A 458 13.66 20.09 -21.20
C ALA A 458 14.97 19.55 -21.79
N THR A 459 15.02 18.27 -22.08
CA THR A 459 16.07 17.75 -22.97
C THR A 459 15.71 18.17 -24.40
N ASN A 460 16.69 18.31 -25.30
CA ASN A 460 16.44 18.62 -26.71
C ASN A 460 15.59 17.55 -27.43
N SER A 461 15.30 16.43 -26.78
CA SER A 461 14.32 15.43 -27.20
C SER A 461 12.93 15.77 -26.65
N LYS A 462 11.89 15.51 -27.46
CA LYS A 462 10.45 15.70 -27.17
C LYS A 462 9.95 14.91 -25.93
N SER A 463 10.50 15.12 -24.74
CA SER A 463 10.14 14.45 -23.49
C SER A 463 10.41 15.38 -22.31
N LEU A 464 9.42 15.56 -21.44
CA LEU A 464 9.60 16.26 -20.16
C LEU A 464 10.06 15.22 -19.14
N SER A 465 11.27 15.40 -18.57
CA SER A 465 11.77 14.54 -17.49
C SER A 465 11.73 15.28 -16.17
N ALA A 466 11.19 14.63 -15.15
CA ALA A 466 11.13 15.12 -13.79
C ALA A 466 12.35 14.59 -12.99
N ALA A 467 13.25 15.47 -12.50
CA ALA A 467 14.42 15.10 -11.68
C ALA A 467 14.35 15.63 -10.24
N LYS A 468 14.90 14.88 -9.27
CA LYS A 468 14.81 15.17 -7.81
C LYS A 468 15.58 16.44 -7.44
N HIS A 469 14.94 17.41 -6.78
CA HIS A 469 15.58 18.65 -6.34
C HIS A 469 16.25 18.48 -4.96
N GLU A 470 17.58 18.61 -4.88
CA GLU A 470 18.36 18.31 -3.66
C GLU A 470 18.22 19.33 -2.51
N ALA A 471 17.61 20.51 -2.75
CA ALA A 471 17.72 21.66 -1.82
C ALA A 471 16.47 21.99 -0.97
N ILE A 472 15.50 21.10 -0.82
CA ILE A 472 14.26 21.33 -0.02
C ILE A 472 14.29 20.47 1.25
N SER A 473 14.00 21.06 2.41
CA SER A 473 13.91 20.33 3.68
C SER A 473 12.67 19.43 3.73
N ASN A 474 12.75 18.26 4.40
CA ASN A 474 11.62 17.33 4.53
C ASN A 474 10.38 17.96 5.20
N THR A 475 10.57 18.93 6.10
CA THR A 475 9.49 19.67 6.76
C THR A 475 8.76 20.62 5.82
N ASP A 476 9.49 21.30 4.92
CA ASP A 476 8.86 22.14 3.89
C ASP A 476 8.09 21.29 2.88
N ILE A 477 8.61 20.10 2.56
CA ILE A 477 7.95 19.11 1.70
C ILE A 477 6.59 18.70 2.29
N SER A 478 6.51 18.36 3.58
CA SER A 478 5.25 17.93 4.19
C SER A 478 4.19 19.04 4.21
N ARG A 479 4.57 20.28 4.56
CA ARG A 479 3.63 21.41 4.63
C ARG A 479 3.10 21.83 3.25
N ILE A 480 3.96 21.77 2.22
CA ILE A 480 3.60 22.07 0.83
C ILE A 480 2.69 20.98 0.26
N LYS A 481 2.94 19.70 0.57
CA LYS A 481 2.09 18.56 0.17
C LYS A 481 0.64 18.75 0.62
N GLU A 482 0.43 19.07 1.90
CA GLU A 482 -0.90 19.22 2.48
C GLU A 482 -1.67 20.37 1.82
N GLN A 483 -1.05 21.56 1.74
CA GLN A 483 -1.68 22.75 1.14
C GLN A 483 -2.00 22.57 -0.36
N HIS A 484 -1.10 21.96 -1.13
CA HIS A 484 -1.31 21.76 -2.57
C HIS A 484 -2.37 20.69 -2.87
N ARG A 485 -2.48 19.65 -2.05
CA ARG A 485 -3.52 18.62 -2.23
C ARG A 485 -4.91 19.15 -1.95
N HIS A 486 -5.08 20.02 -0.95
CA HIS A 486 -6.35 20.72 -0.72
C HIS A 486 -6.76 21.56 -1.94
N ILE A 487 -5.84 22.34 -2.49
CA ILE A 487 -6.11 23.16 -3.68
C ILE A 487 -6.49 22.27 -4.87
N LEU A 488 -5.74 21.20 -5.12
CA LEU A 488 -6.06 20.25 -6.18
C LEU A 488 -7.44 19.61 -5.98
N SER A 489 -7.77 19.27 -4.74
CA SER A 489 -9.06 18.72 -4.35
C SER A 489 -10.20 19.69 -4.68
N GLU A 490 -10.05 20.98 -4.36
CA GLU A 490 -11.00 22.04 -4.74
C GLU A 490 -11.12 22.21 -6.25
N ILE A 491 -10.01 22.28 -6.98
CA ILE A 491 -10.00 22.41 -8.45
C ILE A 491 -10.76 21.24 -9.09
N HIS A 492 -10.45 20.01 -8.66
CA HIS A 492 -11.15 18.83 -9.16
C HIS A 492 -12.65 18.91 -8.89
N LYS A 493 -13.08 19.36 -7.69
CA LYS A 493 -14.50 19.49 -7.36
C LYS A 493 -15.20 20.47 -8.29
N GLU A 494 -14.65 21.66 -8.45
CA GLU A 494 -15.24 22.71 -9.29
C GLU A 494 -15.35 22.23 -10.74
N LEU A 495 -14.30 21.63 -11.29
CA LEU A 495 -14.33 21.07 -12.65
C LEU A 495 -15.41 19.98 -12.80
N THR A 496 -15.50 19.05 -11.84
CA THR A 496 -16.49 17.96 -11.89
C THR A 496 -17.92 18.47 -11.77
N GLN A 497 -18.17 19.52 -10.97
CA GLN A 497 -19.49 20.16 -10.84
C GLN A 497 -19.96 20.80 -12.16
N HIS A 498 -19.03 21.14 -13.05
CA HIS A 498 -19.29 21.68 -14.37
C HIS A 498 -19.22 20.62 -15.50
N ASP A 499 -19.41 19.33 -15.18
CA ASP A 499 -19.43 18.25 -16.18
C ASP A 499 -18.10 18.12 -16.98
N VAL A 500 -16.99 18.50 -16.36
CA VAL A 500 -15.64 18.31 -16.89
C VAL A 500 -15.08 16.99 -16.35
N ASN A 501 -14.74 16.09 -17.26
CA ASN A 501 -14.08 14.84 -16.93
C ASN A 501 -12.63 15.09 -16.55
N CYS A 502 -12.27 14.76 -15.31
CA CYS A 502 -10.93 14.95 -14.79
C CYS A 502 -10.19 13.61 -14.69
N VAL A 503 -9.08 13.48 -15.40
CA VAL A 503 -8.12 12.40 -15.21
C VAL A 503 -7.03 12.91 -14.27
N ILE A 504 -6.89 12.30 -13.10
CA ILE A 504 -5.85 12.69 -12.14
C ILE A 504 -4.62 11.83 -12.39
N PHE A 505 -3.51 12.46 -12.73
CA PHE A 505 -2.22 11.82 -12.84
C PHE A 505 -1.39 12.14 -11.61
N THR A 506 -1.15 11.14 -10.77
CA THR A 506 -0.27 11.28 -9.61
C THR A 506 1.07 10.64 -9.92
N GLN A 507 2.16 11.43 -9.89
CA GLN A 507 3.49 10.86 -9.73
C GLN A 507 3.70 10.67 -8.23
N ARG A 508 4.03 9.44 -7.80
CA ARG A 508 4.22 9.08 -6.40
C ARG A 508 5.72 8.90 -6.09
N PRO A 509 6.49 9.99 -5.91
CA PRO A 509 7.92 9.91 -5.57
C PRO A 509 8.17 9.30 -4.17
N ASP A 510 7.11 9.08 -3.40
CA ASP A 510 7.06 8.34 -2.14
C ASP A 510 7.19 6.81 -2.30
N ILE A 511 7.04 6.30 -3.53
CA ILE A 511 7.19 4.87 -3.85
C ILE A 511 8.63 4.61 -4.33
N PRO A 512 9.45 3.83 -3.59
CA PRO A 512 10.84 3.57 -3.97
C PRO A 512 10.94 2.83 -5.31
N GLY A 513 11.64 3.41 -6.29
CA GLY A 513 11.95 2.77 -7.58
C GLY A 513 11.60 3.59 -8.82
N ASP A 514 10.81 4.65 -8.69
CA ASP A 514 10.47 5.55 -9.81
C ASP A 514 11.41 6.76 -9.82
N SER A 515 12.65 6.59 -10.28
CA SER A 515 13.63 7.70 -10.37
C SER A 515 13.49 8.54 -11.64
N THR A 516 12.61 8.15 -12.57
CA THR A 516 12.41 8.81 -13.85
C THR A 516 10.98 8.59 -14.33
N ALA A 517 10.07 9.47 -13.93
CA ALA A 517 8.79 9.58 -14.59
C ALA A 517 9.01 10.30 -15.93
N HIS A 518 9.05 9.52 -17.01
CA HIS A 518 9.02 10.06 -18.36
C HIS A 518 7.58 10.43 -18.70
N PHE A 519 7.34 11.71 -18.99
CA PHE A 519 6.10 12.14 -19.63
C PHE A 519 6.26 11.91 -21.13
N PRO A 520 5.63 10.88 -21.75
CA PRO A 520 5.67 10.73 -23.20
C PRO A 520 4.80 11.83 -23.81
N THR A 521 5.40 12.98 -24.13
CA THR A 521 4.69 14.04 -24.86
C THR A 521 4.33 13.60 -26.29
N HIS A 522 4.89 12.48 -26.76
CA HIS A 522 4.57 11.84 -28.03
C HIS A 522 3.09 11.39 -28.12
N ASN A 523 2.46 10.98 -27.02
CA ASN A 523 1.03 10.64 -26.99
C ASN A 523 0.12 11.88 -26.91
N ILE A 524 0.69 13.05 -26.59
CA ILE A 524 -0.04 14.33 -26.54
C ILE A 524 -0.08 14.94 -27.94
N SER A 525 0.98 14.78 -28.73
CA SER A 525 1.02 15.26 -30.12
C SER A 525 0.07 14.56 -31.08
N SER A 526 -0.45 13.37 -30.74
CA SER A 526 -1.44 12.65 -31.55
C SER A 526 -2.89 12.98 -31.16
N HIS A 527 -3.11 13.74 -30.09
CA HIS A 527 -4.44 14.09 -29.58
C HIS A 527 -4.54 15.61 -29.48
N ALA A 528 -4.84 16.26 -30.60
CA ALA A 528 -5.09 17.70 -30.63
C ALA A 528 -6.26 18.04 -29.68
N ASN A 529 -6.03 18.98 -28.77
CA ASN A 529 -7.00 19.66 -27.88
C ASN A 529 -7.39 18.96 -26.55
N ASN A 530 -6.43 18.58 -25.72
CA ASN A 530 -6.65 18.36 -24.28
C ASN A 530 -6.13 19.56 -23.47
N ILE A 531 -6.86 19.99 -22.42
CA ILE A 531 -6.38 21.00 -21.46
C ILE A 531 -5.57 20.28 -20.36
N ILE A 532 -4.28 20.65 -20.23
CA ILE A 532 -3.39 20.09 -19.21
C ILE A 532 -3.10 21.18 -18.18
N LEU A 533 -3.51 20.96 -16.92
CA LEU A 533 -3.17 21.84 -15.80
C LEU A 533 -1.85 21.39 -15.18
N TYR A 534 -0.80 22.20 -15.34
CA TYR A 534 0.54 21.96 -14.82
C TYR A 534 0.93 22.98 -13.75
N TYR A 535 1.42 22.51 -12.60
CA TYR A 535 2.01 23.34 -11.55
C TYR A 535 3.53 23.41 -11.72
N LYS A 536 4.11 24.57 -12.07
CA LYS A 536 5.57 24.72 -12.26
C LYS A 536 6.19 25.51 -11.10
N GLU A 537 6.99 24.93 -10.22
CA GLU A 537 7.65 25.72 -9.15
C GLU A 537 8.64 26.78 -9.71
N SER A 538 8.66 27.98 -9.10
CA SER A 538 9.64 29.04 -9.37
C SER A 538 10.67 29.17 -8.23
N GLU A 539 11.81 29.80 -8.54
CA GLU A 539 13.00 29.84 -7.69
C GLU A 539 12.79 30.48 -6.30
N ARG A 540 13.76 30.18 -5.44
CA ARG A 540 13.76 30.15 -3.97
C ARG A 540 13.35 31.43 -3.21
N SER A 541 13.20 32.60 -3.85
CA SER A 541 13.16 33.89 -3.13
C SER A 541 11.77 34.47 -2.80
N ASP A 542 10.67 34.02 -3.42
CA ASP A 542 9.36 34.74 -3.30
C ASP A 542 8.19 33.90 -2.74
N ARG A 543 8.49 32.80 -2.05
CA ARG A 543 7.56 31.66 -1.85
C ARG A 543 6.27 31.93 -1.05
N MET A 544 6.26 32.85 -0.08
CA MET A 544 5.10 33.00 0.81
C MET A 544 4.12 34.11 0.39
N ASP A 545 4.63 35.21 -0.15
CA ASP A 545 3.80 36.31 -0.65
C ASP A 545 3.13 35.98 -1.99
N LYS A 546 3.80 35.18 -2.84
CA LYS A 546 3.22 34.75 -4.12
C LYS A 546 2.13 33.69 -3.94
N LEU A 547 2.27 32.73 -3.02
CA LEU A 547 1.22 31.74 -2.73
C LEU A 547 -0.10 32.40 -2.26
N ALA A 548 -0.01 33.37 -1.35
CA ALA A 548 -1.16 34.14 -0.89
C ALA A 548 -1.78 35.02 -2.00
N LYS A 549 -0.96 35.56 -2.91
CA LYS A 549 -1.43 36.28 -4.11
C LYS A 549 -2.07 35.34 -5.13
N THR A 550 -1.53 34.15 -5.37
CA THR A 550 -2.07 33.14 -6.28
C THR A 550 -3.38 32.56 -5.77
N LEU A 551 -3.50 32.28 -4.47
CA LEU A 551 -4.78 31.89 -3.86
C LEU A 551 -5.81 33.01 -4.02
N ASN A 552 -5.45 34.26 -3.73
CA ASN A 552 -6.34 35.41 -3.95
C ASN A 552 -6.68 35.65 -5.43
N MET A 553 -5.77 35.31 -6.35
CA MET A 553 -5.97 35.41 -7.80
C MET A 553 -6.91 34.31 -8.30
N PHE A 554 -6.73 33.07 -7.84
CA PHE A 554 -7.64 31.95 -8.13
C PHE A 554 -9.04 32.23 -7.58
N TYR A 555 -9.16 32.74 -6.35
CA TYR A 555 -10.46 33.17 -5.79
C TYR A 555 -11.07 34.36 -6.54
N LYS A 556 -10.25 35.25 -7.14
CA LYS A 556 -10.73 36.36 -8.00
C LYS A 556 -11.12 35.90 -9.40
N GLU A 557 -10.44 34.91 -9.95
CA GLU A 557 -10.61 34.43 -11.33
C GLU A 557 -11.52 33.21 -11.42
N LYS A 558 -11.98 32.66 -10.28
CA LYS A 558 -13.01 31.63 -10.19
C LYS A 558 -14.19 31.92 -11.11
N ALA A 559 -14.66 33.17 -11.15
CA ALA A 559 -15.75 33.60 -12.00
C ALA A 559 -15.42 33.54 -13.51
N THR A 560 -14.16 33.75 -13.90
CA THR A 560 -13.71 33.66 -15.29
C THR A 560 -13.52 32.21 -15.73
N ILE A 561 -12.96 31.36 -14.86
CA ILE A 561 -12.89 29.91 -15.10
C ILE A 561 -14.30 29.33 -15.23
N GLN A 562 -15.19 29.70 -14.30
CA GLN A 562 -16.61 29.33 -14.31
C GLN A 562 -17.29 29.75 -15.62
N LYS A 563 -17.10 31.00 -16.03
CA LYS A 563 -17.65 31.52 -17.29
C LYS A 563 -17.09 30.81 -18.54
N ASN A 564 -15.78 30.57 -18.61
CA ASN A 564 -15.18 29.92 -19.78
C ASN A 564 -15.60 28.46 -19.93
N VAL A 565 -15.79 27.75 -18.80
CA VAL A 565 -16.35 26.40 -18.77
C VAL A 565 -17.82 26.40 -19.19
N GLU A 566 -18.62 27.36 -18.72
CA GLU A 566 -20.02 27.55 -19.14
C GLU A 566 -20.13 27.89 -20.65
N ASP A 567 -19.22 28.72 -21.17
CA ASP A 567 -19.21 29.18 -22.56
C ASP A 567 -18.57 28.17 -23.55
N GLN A 568 -18.08 27.01 -23.07
CA GLN A 568 -17.33 26.01 -23.87
C GLN A 568 -16.14 26.58 -24.65
N THR A 569 -15.53 27.66 -24.15
CA THR A 569 -14.42 28.34 -24.82
C THR A 569 -13.06 27.83 -24.32
N THR A 570 -12.03 27.91 -25.17
CA THR A 570 -10.66 27.53 -24.80
C THR A 570 -10.16 28.41 -23.65
N LEU A 571 -9.58 27.78 -22.62
CA LEU A 571 -9.08 28.41 -21.40
C LEU A 571 -7.79 29.24 -21.65
N ASP A 572 -7.85 30.36 -22.37
CA ASP A 572 -6.67 31.22 -22.57
C ASP A 572 -6.28 31.95 -21.27
N PHE A 573 -5.13 31.60 -20.69
CA PHE A 573 -4.54 32.36 -19.57
C PHE A 573 -3.63 33.46 -20.13
N ILE A 574 -4.00 34.72 -19.92
CA ILE A 574 -3.28 35.90 -20.41
C ILE A 574 -2.05 36.18 -19.52
N GLN A 575 -0.86 36.07 -20.11
CA GLN A 575 0.41 36.36 -19.43
C GLN A 575 0.72 37.87 -19.44
N GLY A 576 0.98 38.42 -18.25
CA GLY A 576 1.58 39.75 -18.08
C GLY A 576 3.11 39.68 -18.09
N SER A 577 3.70 40.18 -19.18
CA SER A 577 5.11 40.59 -19.39
C SER A 577 6.23 39.53 -19.54
N THR A 578 6.59 39.32 -20.82
CA THR A 578 7.93 39.15 -21.41
C THR A 578 8.87 38.07 -20.86
N ILE A 579 9.16 37.05 -21.70
CA ILE A 579 10.49 36.79 -22.28
C ILE A 579 10.29 36.19 -23.68
N SER A 580 10.88 36.84 -24.67
CA SER A 580 10.96 36.47 -26.08
C SER A 580 11.91 35.28 -26.31
N CYS A 581 11.49 34.31 -27.12
CA CYS A 581 12.24 33.73 -28.24
C CYS A 581 11.49 32.51 -28.82
N PHE A 582 10.68 32.72 -29.86
CA PHE A 582 10.44 31.71 -30.89
C PHE A 582 10.91 32.30 -32.21
N SER A 583 11.87 31.61 -32.84
CA SER A 583 12.43 31.98 -34.14
C SER A 583 11.37 31.92 -35.24
N GLU A 584 11.47 32.87 -36.16
CA GLU A 584 10.61 33.06 -37.33
C GLU A 584 10.71 31.87 -38.31
N GLU A 585 9.83 30.87 -38.18
CA GLU A 585 9.36 30.09 -39.33
C GLU A 585 7.88 29.72 -39.15
N PRO A 586 7.02 29.92 -40.17
CA PRO A 586 5.60 29.63 -40.08
C PRO A 586 5.32 28.16 -40.39
N CYS A 587 5.15 27.33 -39.35
CA CYS A 587 4.58 25.99 -39.50
C CYS A 587 3.40 25.78 -38.55
N MET A 588 2.20 25.98 -39.13
CA MET A 588 0.95 25.23 -38.94
C MET A 588 0.54 24.84 -37.50
N ASN A 589 -0.40 25.63 -36.97
CA ASN A 589 -1.55 25.22 -36.15
C ASN A 589 -1.36 24.01 -35.22
N VAL A 590 -0.74 24.22 -34.06
CA VAL A 590 -0.85 23.34 -32.90
C VAL A 590 -1.13 24.22 -31.68
N VAL A 591 -2.40 24.48 -31.39
CA VAL A 591 -2.81 25.10 -30.12
C VAL A 591 -3.02 23.96 -29.11
N SER A 592 -1.91 23.46 -28.56
CA SER A 592 -1.97 22.62 -27.35
C SER A 592 -2.04 23.57 -26.16
N LEU A 593 -3.18 23.65 -25.50
CA LEU A 593 -3.33 24.57 -24.38
C LEU A 593 -2.75 23.95 -23.10
N LEU A 594 -1.46 24.23 -22.91
CA LEU A 594 -0.73 23.94 -21.69
C LEU A 594 -1.07 25.04 -20.69
N LEU A 595 -1.99 24.77 -19.75
CA LEU A 595 -2.23 25.63 -18.60
C LEU A 595 -1.05 25.45 -17.65
N ILE A 596 0.06 26.11 -17.98
CA ILE A 596 1.16 26.28 -17.04
C ILE A 596 0.69 27.35 -16.07
N ALA A 597 0.44 26.96 -14.82
CA ALA A 597 0.52 27.91 -13.72
C ALA A 597 2.00 28.33 -13.63
N THR A 598 2.37 29.30 -14.47
CA THR A 598 3.69 29.91 -14.52
C THR A 598 3.63 31.12 -13.61
N PHE A 599 4.41 31.04 -12.52
CA PHE A 599 4.61 32.06 -11.50
C PHE A 599 5.23 33.36 -12.03
#